data_AF-A0A2M7QNI8-F1
#
_entry.id   AF-A0A2M7QNI8-F1
#
_cell.length_a   1.000
_cell.length_b   1.000
_cell.length_c   1.000
_cell.angle_alpha   90.00
_cell.angle_beta   90.00
_cell.angle_gamma   90.00
#
_symmetry.space_group_name_H-M   'P 1'
#
loop_
_entity.id
_entity.type
_entity.pdbx_description
1 polymer ?
#
loop_
_entity_poly.entity_id
_entity_poly.type
_entity_poly.pdbx_seq_one_letter_code
_entity_poly.pdbx_strand_id
1 'polypeptide(L)' 'MPQPVIELADVRLTLSSRAGAVEILRGADLVVAPGETVGVVGPSGSGKSSLLM' A
#
# COMPACT_ATOMS: atom_id res chain seq x y z
N MET A 1 13.06 -6.05 20.23
CA MET A 1 12.68 -6.47 18.87
C MET A 1 13.30 -5.47 17.91
N PRO A 2 13.84 -5.90 16.75
CA PRO A 2 14.38 -4.96 15.78
C PRO A 2 13.28 -4.00 15.31
N GLN A 3 13.61 -2.71 15.18
CA GLN A 3 12.67 -1.71 14.68
C GLN A 3 12.38 -1.97 13.20
N PRO A 4 11.10 -1.93 12.75
CA PRO A 4 10.78 -2.15 11.35
C PRO A 4 11.43 -1.09 10.46
N VAL A 5 11.81 -1.50 9.24
CA VAL A 5 12.37 -0.59 8.22
C VAL A 5 11.28 0.06 7.38
N ILE A 6 10.11 -0.55 7.29
CA ILE A 6 8.91 0.00 6.67
C ILE A 6 7.75 -0.26 7.63
N GLU A 7 6.98 0.79 7.91
CA GLU A 7 5.75 0.72 8.69
C GLU A 7 4.71 1.61 8.01
N LEU A 8 3.62 0.99 7.54
CA LEU A 8 2.43 1.62 6.99
C LEU A 8 1.28 1.34 7.96
N ALA A 9 0.56 2.38 8.34
CA ALA A 9 -0.61 2.29 9.21
C ALA A 9 -1.77 3.12 8.63
N ASP A 10 -2.92 2.47 8.44
CA ASP A 10 -4.15 3.02 7.85
C ASP A 10 -3.92 3.87 6.60
N VAL A 11 -3.04 3.41 5.69
CA VAL A 11 -2.74 4.18 4.48
C VAL A 11 -3.95 4.19 3.55
N ARG A 12 -4.43 5.39 3.25
CA ARG A 12 -5.57 5.65 2.38
C ARG A 12 -5.15 6.52 1.21
N LEU A 13 -5.67 6.22 0.03
CA LEU A 13 -5.40 7.00 -1.17
C LEU A 13 -6.66 7.06 -2.02
N THR A 14 -7.13 8.28 -2.29
CA THR A 14 -8.23 8.54 -3.22
C THR A 14 -7.72 9.43 -4.33
N LEU A 15 -7.94 9.03 -5.58
CA LEU A 15 -7.61 9.82 -6.77
C LEU A 15 -8.86 10.18 -7.55
N SER A 16 -8.85 11.35 -8.17
CA SER A 16 -9.91 11.78 -9.08
C SER A 16 -9.74 11.13 -10.45
N SER A 17 -10.80 10.53 -10.96
CA SER A 17 -10.87 10.00 -12.33
C SER A 17 -12.01 10.67 -13.10
N ARG A 18 -12.10 10.41 -14.42
CA ARG A 18 -13.22 10.89 -15.24
C ARG A 18 -14.57 10.35 -14.78
N ALA A 19 -14.58 9.19 -14.11
CA ALA A 19 -15.78 8.56 -13.56
C ALA A 19 -16.09 8.99 -12.12
N GLY A 20 -15.31 9.92 -11.55
CA GLY A 20 -15.42 10.36 -10.17
C GLY A 20 -14.22 9.93 -9.31
N ALA A 21 -14.34 10.15 -8.00
CA ALA A 21 -13.32 9.79 -7.02
C ALA A 21 -13.22 8.27 -6.89
N VAL A 22 -11.99 7.75 -6.90
CA VAL A 22 -11.67 6.34 -6.76
C VAL A 22 -10.79 6.15 -5.54
N GLU A 23 -11.29 5.39 -4.57
CA GLU A 23 -10.52 4.97 -3.40
C GLU A 23 -9.65 3.76 -3.79
N ILE A 24 -8.35 4.04 -3.98
CA ILE A 24 -7.33 3.08 -4.43
C ILE A 24 -6.81 2.27 -3.24
N LEU A 25 -6.47 2.93 -2.13
CA LEU A 25 -6.07 2.29 -0.88
C LEU A 25 -7.13 2.60 0.19
N ARG A 26 -7.59 1.57 0.89
CA ARG A 26 -8.75 1.61 1.79
C ARG A 26 -8.38 1.33 3.25
N GLY A 27 -7.24 1.86 3.70
CA GLY A 27 -6.66 1.54 5.00
C GLY A 27 -5.74 0.32 4.90
N ALA A 28 -4.57 0.51 4.31
CA ALA A 28 -3.57 -0.53 4.17
C ALA A 28 -2.53 -0.45 5.31
N ASP A 29 -2.32 -1.59 5.97
CA ASP A 29 -1.30 -1.77 7.00
C ASP A 29 -0.20 -2.71 6.49
N LEU A 30 1.06 -2.37 6.72
CA LEU A 30 2.21 -3.19 6.35
C LEU A 30 3.38 -2.92 7.28
N VAL A 31 4.00 -3.97 7.80
CA VAL A 31 5.23 -3.89 8.58
C VAL A 31 6.27 -4.77 7.90
N VAL A 32 7.47 -4.23 7.68
CA VAL A 32 8.61 -4.97 7.12
C VAL A 32 9.78 -4.88 8.08
N ALA A 33 10.26 -6.04 8.53
CA ALA A 33 11.39 -6.15 9.42
C ALA A 33 12.73 -5.95 8.67
N PRO A 34 13.83 -5.58 9.37
CA PRO A 34 15.15 -5.51 8.74
C PRO A 34 15.55 -6.87 8.14
N GLY A 35 15.96 -6.86 6.86
CA GLY A 35 16.39 -8.06 6.14
C GLY A 35 15.25 -8.91 5.56
N GLU A 36 13.99 -8.52 5.78
CA GLU A 36 12.83 -9.19 5.21
C GLU A 36 12.67 -8.84 3.71
N THR A 37 12.27 -9.82 2.90
CA THR A 37 11.92 -9.62 1.49
C THR A 37 10.43 -9.90 1.32
N VAL A 38 9.68 -8.87 0.91
CA VAL A 38 8.22 -8.92 0.76
C VAL A 38 7.84 -8.71 -0.71
N GLY A 39 6.92 -9.53 -1.22
CA GLY A 39 6.33 -9.37 -2.55
C GLY A 39 4.87 -8.93 -2.47
N VAL A 40 4.51 -7.85 -3.18
CA VAL A 40 3.12 -7.37 -3.28
C VAL A 40 2.51 -7.86 -4.58
N VAL A 41 1.53 -8.75 -4.50
CA VAL A 41 0.87 -9.39 -5.66
C VAL A 41 -0.63 -9.15 -5.67
N GLY A 42 -1.25 -9.24 -6.86
CA GLY A 42 -2.69 -9.02 -7.04
C GLY A 42 -3.07 -8.52 -8.43
N PRO A 43 -4.37 -8.56 -8.80
CA PRO A 43 -4.86 -8.19 -10.13
C PRO A 43 -4.48 -6.77 -10.58
N SER A 44 -4.53 -6.50 -11.88
CA SER A 44 -4.37 -5.12 -12.37
C SER A 44 -5.40 -4.19 -11.72
N GLY A 45 -4.97 -2.99 -11.31
CA GLY A 45 -5.83 -2.01 -10.63
C GLY A 45 -6.01 -2.19 -9.11
N SER A 46 -5.43 -3.22 -8.48
CA SER A 46 -5.61 -3.47 -7.04
C SER A 46 -4.83 -2.54 -6.09
N GLY A 47 -4.22 -1.46 -6.59
CA GLY A 47 -3.49 -0.49 -5.76
C GLY A 47 -2.03 -0.82 -5.44
N LYS A 48 -1.47 -1.95 -5.90
CA LYS A 48 -0.08 -2.38 -5.60
C LYS A 48 0.97 -1.30 -5.89
N SER A 49 0.96 -0.74 -7.10
CA SER A 49 1.91 0.29 -7.51
C SER A 49 1.73 1.57 -6.68
N SER A 50 0.50 1.87 -6.29
CA SER A 50 0.20 3.01 -5.41
C SER A 50 0.58 2.78 -3.96
N LEU A 51 0.71 1.52 -3.51
CA LEU A 51 1.21 1.17 -2.19
C LEU A 51 2.75 1.28 -2.11
N LEU A 52 3.43 1.16 -3.25
CA LEU A 52 4.90 1.13 -3.35
C LEU A 52 5.54 2.48 -3.74
N MET A 53 4.73 3.50 -4.06
CA MET A 53 5.17 4.86 -4.38
C MET A 53 4.82 5.80 -3.24
#